data_AF-A0ABD0LH62-F1
#
_entry.id   AF-A0ABD0LH62-F1
#
_cell.length_a   1.000
_cell.length_b   1.000
_cell.length_c   1.000
_cell.angle_alpha   90.00
_cell.angle_beta   90.00
_cell.angle_gamma   90.00
#
_symmetry.space_group_name_H-M   'P 1'
#
loop_
_entity.id
_entity.type
_entity.pdbx_description
1 polymer ?
#
loop_
_entity_poly.entity_id
_entity_poly.type
_entity_poly.pdbx_seq_one_letter_code
_entity_poly.pdbx_strand_id
1 'polypeptide(L)'
;MHEGLSDEAEAGFSFLTGSAAVQDGDKSKANKQLINSHIELLYFAEQFRKLRKHIFPAGEEMFIRSLSRCYPWEARGGKSGSAFCKTNDDRFIMKQMSGMEVESFEKFGPQYFQYITKACSEKRPTALAKILGVFRIGFRNTQTNNALKQDLLVMENLFYNRKLSQKFDLKGSMRNRLVNTAGKHSEEELVLLDENLLK
;
A
#
# COMPACT_ATOMS: atom_id res chain seq x y z
N MET A 1 -24.88 12.23 -15.00
CA MET A 1 -25.08 11.75 -13.63
C MET A 1 -23.71 11.48 -13.04
N HIS A 2 -23.24 12.35 -12.15
CA HIS A 2 -21.99 12.16 -11.42
C HIS A 2 -22.30 11.21 -10.25
N GLU A 3 -21.88 9.96 -10.34
CA GLU A 3 -21.83 9.11 -9.15
C GLU A 3 -20.66 9.58 -8.29
N GLY A 4 -20.98 10.12 -7.11
CA GLY A 4 -19.98 10.45 -6.11
C GLY A 4 -19.23 9.20 -5.66
N LEU A 5 -17.95 9.37 -5.32
CA LEU A 5 -17.19 8.32 -4.64
C LEU A 5 -17.89 7.96 -3.33
N SER A 6 -17.99 6.67 -3.03
CA SER A 6 -18.53 6.18 -1.75
C SER A 6 -17.72 6.74 -0.57
N ASP A 7 -18.35 7.00 0.56
CA ASP A 7 -17.72 7.58 1.76
C ASP A 7 -16.45 6.83 2.23
N GLU A 8 -16.34 5.52 1.99
CA GLU A 8 -15.16 4.71 2.28
C GLU A 8 -13.95 5.04 1.38
N ALA A 9 -14.21 5.38 0.11
CA ALA A 9 -13.19 5.84 -0.82
C ALA A 9 -12.72 7.26 -0.47
N GLU A 10 -13.62 8.13 0.04
CA GLU A 10 -13.24 9.44 0.59
C GLU A 10 -12.32 9.31 1.82
N ALA A 11 -12.52 8.31 2.69
CA ALA A 11 -11.66 8.05 3.85
C ALA A 11 -10.24 7.57 3.45
N GLY A 12 -10.14 6.68 2.45
CA GLY A 12 -8.86 6.32 1.82
C GLY A 12 -8.14 7.51 1.20
N PHE A 13 -8.90 8.48 0.70
CA PHE A 13 -8.41 9.69 0.05
C PHE A 13 -7.87 10.74 1.04
N SER A 14 -8.58 10.98 2.15
CA SER A 14 -8.18 11.92 3.20
C SER A 14 -6.79 11.59 3.79
N PHE A 15 -6.48 10.29 3.85
CA PHE A 15 -5.20 9.77 4.30
C PHE A 15 -4.04 10.04 3.32
N LEU A 16 -4.30 9.95 2.01
CA LEU A 16 -3.29 10.21 0.96
C LEU A 16 -3.03 11.72 0.77
N THR A 17 -4.06 12.55 0.95
CA THR A 17 -3.95 14.01 0.78
C THR A 17 -3.35 14.72 1.98
N GLY A 18 -3.12 14.03 3.11
CA GLY A 18 -2.60 14.64 4.31
C GLY A 18 -3.44 15.85 4.73
N SER A 19 -4.73 15.67 4.98
CA SER A 19 -5.41 16.59 5.90
C SER A 19 -4.86 16.34 7.29
N ALA A 20 -3.65 16.83 7.55
CA ALA A 20 -3.34 17.35 8.86
C ALA A 20 -4.48 18.32 9.16
N ALA A 21 -5.38 17.92 10.05
CA ALA A 21 -6.22 18.86 10.75
C ALA A 21 -5.25 19.87 11.37
N VAL A 22 -5.12 21.03 10.73
CA VAL A 22 -4.79 22.25 11.43
C VAL A 22 -5.88 22.33 12.49
N GLN A 23 -5.50 22.04 13.75
CA GLN A 23 -6.28 22.44 14.89
C GLN A 23 -6.28 23.96 14.88
N ASP A 24 -7.23 24.55 14.19
CA ASP A 24 -7.67 25.89 14.55
C ASP A 24 -9.14 25.81 14.90
N GLY A 25 -9.41 26.19 16.14
CA GLY A 25 -10.71 26.10 16.74
C GLY A 25 -11.60 27.18 16.16
N ASP A 26 -12.39 26.85 15.14
CA ASP A 26 -13.67 27.51 14.95
C ASP A 26 -14.70 26.57 14.31
N LYS A 27 -15.83 26.42 14.99
CA LYS A 27 -16.96 25.59 14.58
C LYS A 27 -17.79 26.38 13.58
N SER A 28 -17.52 26.28 12.28
CA SER A 28 -18.55 26.59 11.26
C SER A 28 -18.29 25.93 9.91
N LYS A 29 -19.28 25.15 9.45
CA LYS A 29 -19.49 24.62 8.08
C LYS A 29 -18.33 23.81 7.50
N ALA A 30 -18.51 22.48 7.43
CA ALA A 30 -17.65 21.57 6.67
C ALA A 30 -17.63 21.97 5.19
N ASN A 31 -16.67 22.82 4.82
CA ASN A 31 -16.40 23.18 3.45
C ASN A 31 -15.72 21.97 2.81
N LYS A 32 -16.47 21.12 2.08
CA LYS A 32 -15.90 20.02 1.29
C LYS A 32 -14.86 20.65 0.36
N GLN A 33 -13.57 20.56 0.71
CA GLN A 33 -12.50 20.96 -0.19
C GLN A 33 -12.59 20.07 -1.43
N LEU A 34 -12.87 20.67 -2.58
CA LEU A 34 -12.87 19.98 -3.87
C LEU A 34 -11.43 19.63 -4.24
N ILE A 35 -10.97 18.45 -3.80
CA ILE A 35 -9.69 17.88 -4.18
C ILE A 35 -9.94 16.88 -5.31
N ASN A 36 -9.45 17.19 -6.50
CA ASN A 36 -9.45 16.26 -7.62
C ASN A 36 -8.15 15.45 -7.60
N SER A 37 -8.24 14.13 -7.75
CA SER A 37 -7.07 13.29 -8.03
C SER A 37 -7.06 12.83 -9.48
N HIS A 38 -5.86 12.54 -9.97
CA HIS A 38 -5.64 11.95 -11.27
C HIS A 38 -4.34 11.14 -11.25
N ILE A 39 -4.27 10.13 -12.11
CA ILE A 39 -3.02 9.43 -12.36
C ILE A 39 -2.14 10.35 -13.21
N GLU A 40 -1.00 10.78 -12.65
CA GLU A 40 0.00 11.54 -13.39
C GLU A 40 0.98 10.63 -14.14
N LEU A 41 1.34 9.48 -13.55
CA LEU A 41 2.32 8.57 -14.15
C LEU A 41 2.06 7.11 -13.76
N LEU A 42 2.22 6.23 -14.75
CA LEU A 42 2.26 4.78 -14.59
C LEU A 42 3.68 4.30 -14.88
N TYR A 43 4.43 3.98 -13.82
CA TYR A 43 5.78 3.45 -13.98
C TYR A 43 5.73 2.05 -14.59
N PHE A 44 6.51 1.79 -15.65
CA PHE A 44 6.60 0.49 -16.32
C PHE A 44 5.23 -0.15 -16.65
N ALA A 45 4.29 0.66 -17.17
CA ALA A 45 2.89 0.27 -17.36
C ALA A 45 2.72 -1.06 -18.12
N GLU A 46 3.42 -1.23 -19.24
CA GLU A 46 3.35 -2.43 -20.07
C GLU A 46 3.92 -3.68 -19.37
N GLN A 47 5.03 -3.52 -18.64
CA GLN A 47 5.66 -4.60 -17.91
C GLN A 47 4.74 -5.08 -16.79
N PHE A 48 4.14 -4.17 -16.03
CA PHE A 48 3.17 -4.53 -15.01
C PHE A 48 1.90 -5.15 -15.58
N ARG A 49 1.37 -4.64 -16.70
CA ARG A 49 0.20 -5.26 -17.39
C ARG A 49 0.50 -6.71 -17.78
N LYS A 50 1.67 -6.98 -18.37
CA LYS A 50 2.11 -8.35 -18.74
C LYS A 50 2.31 -9.23 -17.51
N LEU A 51 2.88 -8.68 -16.44
CA LEU A 51 3.12 -9.36 -15.19
C LEU A 51 1.80 -9.76 -14.50
N ARG A 52 0.84 -8.82 -14.38
CA ARG A 52 -0.49 -9.07 -13.83
C ARG A 52 -1.25 -10.14 -14.61
N LYS A 53 -1.15 -10.14 -15.94
CA LYS A 53 -1.73 -11.20 -16.79
C LYS A 53 -1.21 -12.61 -16.43
N HIS A 54 0.05 -12.74 -16.01
CA HIS A 54 0.64 -14.03 -15.63
C HIS A 54 0.29 -14.44 -14.20
N ILE A 55 0.27 -13.49 -13.27
CA ILE A 55 0.09 -13.78 -11.84
C ILE A 55 -1.38 -13.83 -11.43
N PHE A 56 -2.26 -13.13 -12.14
CA PHE A 56 -3.64 -12.91 -11.75
C PHE A 56 -4.62 -13.42 -12.81
N PRO A 57 -5.06 -14.70 -12.72
CA PRO A 57 -5.98 -15.30 -13.68
C PRO A 57 -7.32 -14.57 -13.81
N ALA A 58 -7.75 -13.87 -12.76
CA ALA A 58 -8.99 -13.11 -12.73
C ALA A 58 -8.95 -11.82 -13.58
N GLY A 59 -7.78 -11.46 -14.12
CA GLY A 59 -7.63 -10.39 -15.10
C GLY A 59 -7.53 -8.98 -14.51
N GLU A 60 -7.26 -8.03 -15.41
CA GLU A 60 -7.03 -6.62 -15.08
C GLU A 60 -8.24 -5.94 -14.45
N GLU A 61 -9.45 -6.30 -14.87
CA GLU A 61 -10.70 -5.72 -14.36
C GLU A 61 -10.86 -5.97 -12.85
N MET A 62 -10.54 -7.18 -12.40
CA MET A 62 -10.61 -7.52 -10.99
C MET A 62 -9.55 -6.78 -10.18
N PHE A 63 -8.36 -6.56 -10.74
CA PHE A 63 -7.34 -5.73 -10.11
C PHE A 63 -7.84 -4.28 -9.91
N ILE A 64 -8.40 -3.66 -10.97
CA ILE A 64 -8.96 -2.31 -10.91
C ILE A 64 -10.11 -2.24 -9.89
N ARG A 65 -11.01 -3.23 -9.90
CA ARG A 65 -12.14 -3.31 -8.98
C ARG A 65 -11.73 -3.45 -7.51
N SER A 66 -10.66 -4.20 -7.22
CA SER A 66 -10.14 -4.27 -5.85
C SER A 66 -9.57 -2.92 -5.43
N LEU A 67 -8.83 -2.23 -6.31
CA LEU A 67 -8.21 -0.93 -5.99
C LEU A 67 -9.21 0.21 -5.81
N SER A 68 -10.37 0.16 -6.47
CA SER A 68 -11.42 1.17 -6.29
C SER A 68 -12.08 1.11 -4.90
N ARG A 69 -11.82 0.05 -4.12
CA ARG A 69 -12.39 -0.17 -2.79
C ARG A 69 -11.27 -0.47 -1.82
N CYS A 70 -10.75 0.57 -1.19
CA CYS A 70 -9.67 0.45 -0.24
C CYS A 70 -9.89 1.35 0.97
N TYR A 71 -9.21 1.01 2.05
CA TYR A 71 -9.27 1.73 3.31
C TYR A 71 -7.86 1.95 3.86
N PRO A 72 -7.64 3.04 4.63
CA PRO A 72 -6.39 3.26 5.35
C PRO A 72 -6.13 2.10 6.31
N TRP A 73 -4.91 1.58 6.30
CA TRP A 73 -4.52 0.50 7.18
C TRP A 73 -3.28 0.91 7.97
N GLU A 74 -3.42 1.04 9.28
CA GLU A 74 -2.29 1.37 10.15
C GLU A 74 -1.36 0.16 10.30
N ALA A 75 -0.30 0.14 9.50
CA ALA A 75 0.78 -0.81 9.65
C ALA A 75 1.60 -0.48 10.92
N ARG A 76 1.24 -1.08 12.06
CA ARG A 76 1.96 -0.91 13.33
C ARG A 76 3.38 -1.50 13.22
N GLY A 77 4.39 -0.70 13.58
CA GLY A 77 5.80 -1.13 13.66
C GLY A 77 6.74 -0.60 12.57
N GLY A 78 6.24 0.19 11.62
CA GLY A 78 7.08 0.86 10.62
C GLY A 78 7.83 2.06 11.21
N LYS A 79 9.16 2.11 11.01
CA LYS A 79 9.96 3.30 11.39
C LYS A 79 9.74 4.50 10.46
N SER A 80 9.34 4.27 9.22
CA SER A 80 9.34 5.28 8.16
C SER A 80 8.13 6.21 8.15
N GLY A 81 7.09 5.93 8.96
CA GLY A 81 5.83 6.70 8.94
C GLY A 81 5.08 6.63 7.60
N SER A 82 5.45 5.70 6.71
CA SER A 82 4.82 5.57 5.40
C SER A 82 3.35 5.21 5.54
N ALA A 83 2.51 5.87 4.74
CA ALA A 83 1.09 5.56 4.63
C ALA A 83 0.86 4.19 3.98
N PHE A 84 -0.09 3.42 4.52
CA PHE A 84 -0.56 2.16 3.94
C PHE A 84 -2.07 2.15 3.79
N CYS A 85 -2.53 1.54 2.70
CA CYS A 85 -3.93 1.22 2.49
C CYS A 85 -4.04 -0.26 2.11
N LYS A 86 -5.22 -0.84 2.34
CA LYS A 86 -5.52 -2.23 1.97
C LYS A 86 -6.83 -2.27 1.20
N THR A 87 -6.97 -3.19 0.24
CA THR A 87 -8.24 -3.36 -0.48
C THR A 87 -9.28 -4.05 0.40
N ASN A 88 -10.56 -3.74 0.23
CA ASN A 88 -11.65 -4.31 1.05
C ASN A 88 -11.75 -5.84 0.89
N ASP A 89 -11.28 -6.38 -0.22
CA ASP A 89 -11.21 -7.81 -0.47
C ASP A 89 -9.91 -8.45 0.02
N ASP A 90 -9.08 -7.70 0.76
CA ASP A 90 -7.84 -8.12 1.38
C ASP A 90 -6.73 -8.62 0.44
N ARG A 91 -6.89 -8.47 -0.87
CA ARG A 91 -5.96 -9.01 -1.87
C ARG A 91 -4.67 -8.21 -1.98
N PHE A 92 -4.77 -6.89 -1.85
CA PHE A 92 -3.66 -5.98 -2.16
C PHE A 92 -3.38 -5.01 -1.02
N ILE A 93 -2.11 -4.66 -0.87
CA ILE A 93 -1.62 -3.61 0.00
C ILE A 93 -1.05 -2.51 -0.90
N MET A 94 -1.38 -1.27 -0.57
CA MET A 94 -0.82 -0.08 -1.17
C MET A 94 0.07 0.60 -0.14
N LYS A 95 1.27 1.01 -0.54
CA LYS A 95 2.23 1.70 0.30
C LYS A 95 2.66 2.99 -0.37
N GLN A 96 2.67 4.08 0.37
CA GLN A 96 3.32 5.31 -0.05
C GLN A 96 4.84 5.13 -0.13
N MET A 97 5.39 5.50 -1.28
CA MET A 97 6.82 5.51 -1.52
C MET A 97 7.39 6.90 -1.27
N SER A 98 8.55 6.95 -0.62
CA SER A 98 9.42 8.12 -0.63
C SER A 98 10.10 8.29 -1.99
N GLY A 99 10.60 9.50 -2.29
CA GLY A 99 11.35 9.75 -3.53
C GLY A 99 12.56 8.82 -3.72
N MET A 100 13.27 8.49 -2.63
CA MET A 100 14.40 7.53 -2.67
C MET A 100 13.95 6.11 -3.00
N GLU A 101 12.79 5.67 -2.50
CA GLU A 101 12.26 4.35 -2.84
C GLU A 101 11.84 4.27 -4.31
N VAL A 102 11.27 5.35 -4.86
CA VAL A 102 10.91 5.43 -6.29
C VAL A 102 12.16 5.37 -7.15
N GLU A 103 13.18 6.18 -6.85
CA GLU A 103 14.45 6.20 -7.59
C GLU A 103 15.14 4.82 -7.52
N SER A 104 15.12 4.17 -6.35
CA SER A 104 15.61 2.81 -6.18
C SER A 104 14.84 1.82 -7.07
N PHE A 105 13.50 1.89 -7.05
CA PHE A 105 12.65 1.02 -7.87
C PHE A 105 12.89 1.19 -9.36
N GLU A 106 13.07 2.41 -9.86
CA GLU A 106 13.39 2.64 -11.28
C GLU A 106 14.70 1.97 -11.69
N LYS A 107 15.71 1.98 -10.81
CA LYS A 107 17.01 1.35 -11.07
C LYS A 107 16.95 -0.18 -11.09
N PHE A 108 16.21 -0.81 -10.17
CA PHE A 108 16.15 -2.29 -10.08
C PHE A 108 14.95 -2.91 -10.81
N GLY A 109 13.99 -2.09 -11.28
CA GLY A 109 12.76 -2.52 -11.93
C GLY A 109 12.96 -3.52 -13.08
N PRO A 110 13.88 -3.28 -14.04
CA PRO A 110 14.16 -4.23 -15.11
C PRO A 110 14.55 -5.63 -14.61
N GLN A 111 15.43 -5.71 -13.62
CA GLN A 111 15.89 -6.96 -13.01
C GLN A 111 14.76 -7.63 -12.22
N TYR A 112 13.92 -6.85 -11.55
CA TYR A 112 12.72 -7.35 -10.87
C TYR A 112 11.76 -8.05 -11.84
N PHE A 113 11.41 -7.40 -12.96
CA PHE A 113 10.51 -7.99 -13.96
C PHE A 113 11.10 -9.27 -14.56
N GLN A 114 12.40 -9.27 -14.88
CA GLN A 114 13.09 -10.45 -15.39
C GLN A 114 13.00 -11.61 -14.39
N TYR A 115 13.32 -11.35 -13.12
CA TYR A 115 13.32 -12.37 -12.07
C TYR A 115 11.92 -12.96 -11.82
N ILE A 116 10.92 -12.10 -11.60
CA ILE A 116 9.56 -12.56 -11.26
C ILE A 116 8.91 -13.26 -12.45
N THR A 117 9.06 -12.75 -13.66
CA THR A 117 8.50 -13.41 -14.86
C THR A 117 9.12 -14.80 -15.05
N LYS A 118 10.43 -14.93 -14.85
CA LYS A 118 11.12 -16.24 -14.88
C LYS A 118 10.59 -17.16 -13.78
N ALA A 119 10.47 -16.67 -12.55
CA ALA A 119 9.93 -17.45 -11.43
C ALA A 119 8.51 -17.96 -11.70
N CYS A 120 7.63 -17.11 -12.21
CA CYS A 120 6.25 -17.46 -12.53
C CYS A 120 6.16 -18.46 -13.69
N SER A 121 6.90 -18.23 -14.79
CA SER A 121 6.88 -19.14 -15.95
C SER A 121 7.44 -20.52 -15.65
N GLU A 122 8.50 -20.61 -14.84
CA GLU A 122 9.09 -21.87 -14.38
C GLU A 122 8.35 -22.51 -13.19
N LYS A 123 7.26 -21.89 -12.71
CA LYS A 123 6.54 -22.31 -11.50
C LYS A 123 7.44 -22.47 -10.26
N ARG A 124 8.48 -21.64 -10.17
CA ARG A 124 9.45 -21.64 -9.08
C ARG A 124 8.98 -20.70 -7.96
N PRO A 125 8.89 -21.17 -6.70
CA PRO A 125 8.51 -20.31 -5.58
C PRO A 125 9.53 -19.19 -5.35
N THR A 126 9.05 -18.06 -4.86
CA THR A 126 9.86 -16.88 -4.52
C THR A 126 9.38 -16.27 -3.21
N ALA A 127 10.33 -15.80 -2.39
CA ALA A 127 10.05 -15.04 -1.18
C ALA A 127 9.84 -13.54 -1.45
N LEU A 128 10.20 -13.04 -2.65
CA LEU A 128 9.95 -11.65 -3.02
C LEU A 128 8.44 -11.40 -3.15
N ALA A 129 7.97 -10.36 -2.47
CA ALA A 129 6.62 -9.85 -2.65
C ALA A 129 6.41 -9.37 -4.10
N LYS A 130 5.27 -9.74 -4.68
CA LYS A 130 4.92 -9.33 -6.03
C LYS A 130 4.37 -7.90 -6.00
N ILE A 131 5.15 -6.97 -6.52
CA ILE A 131 4.75 -5.62 -6.89
C ILE A 131 3.89 -5.74 -8.14
N LEU A 132 2.71 -5.15 -8.09
CA LEU A 132 1.69 -5.24 -9.12
C LEU A 132 1.49 -3.92 -9.86
N GLY A 133 2.00 -2.82 -9.33
CA GLY A 133 2.04 -1.53 -10.03
C GLY A 133 2.70 -0.45 -9.17
N VAL A 134 3.24 0.56 -9.83
CA VAL A 134 3.73 1.78 -9.18
C VAL A 134 3.13 2.98 -9.91
N PHE A 135 2.52 3.89 -9.15
CA PHE A 135 1.68 4.97 -9.66
C PHE A 135 2.11 6.30 -9.03
N ARG A 136 2.19 7.36 -9.82
CA ARG A 136 2.20 8.74 -9.30
C ARG A 136 0.79 9.31 -9.42
N ILE A 137 0.23 9.72 -8.28
CA ILE A 137 -1.06 10.37 -8.20
C ILE A 137 -0.84 11.85 -7.93
N GLY A 138 -1.45 12.69 -8.77
CA GLY A 138 -1.52 14.14 -8.57
C GLY A 138 -2.83 14.50 -7.90
N PHE A 139 -2.76 15.35 -6.88
CA PHE A 139 -3.91 15.95 -6.20
C PHE A 139 -3.91 17.43 -6.45
N ARG A 140 -5.06 17.99 -6.85
CA ARG A 140 -5.23 19.43 -7.05
C ARG A 140 -6.42 19.92 -6.25
N ASN A 141 -6.16 20.86 -5.34
CA ASN A 141 -7.20 21.62 -4.68
C ASN A 141 -7.61 22.78 -5.60
N THR A 142 -8.83 22.74 -6.12
CA THR A 142 -9.28 23.76 -7.08
C THR A 142 -9.64 25.09 -6.41
N GLN A 143 -9.79 25.12 -5.09
CA GLN A 143 -10.10 26.33 -4.32
C GLN A 143 -8.82 27.09 -3.95
N THR A 144 -7.77 26.38 -3.53
CA THR A 144 -6.49 27.00 -3.13
C THR A 144 -5.45 27.01 -4.24
N ASN A 145 -5.71 26.32 -5.36
CA ASN A 145 -4.73 26.01 -6.41
C ASN A 145 -3.49 25.22 -5.94
N ASN A 146 -3.49 24.69 -4.71
CA ASN A 146 -2.42 23.82 -4.23
C ASN A 146 -2.42 22.50 -4.98
N ALA A 147 -1.22 21.98 -5.26
CA ALA A 147 -1.02 20.67 -5.86
C ALA A 147 -0.04 19.83 -5.04
N LEU A 148 -0.35 18.55 -4.90
CA LEU A 148 0.50 17.55 -4.24
C LEU A 148 0.68 16.35 -5.18
N LYS A 149 1.84 15.71 -5.10
CA LYS A 149 2.11 14.46 -5.81
C LYS A 149 2.48 13.38 -4.81
N GLN A 150 2.00 12.17 -5.05
CA GLN A 150 2.29 11.02 -4.22
C GLN A 150 2.59 9.80 -5.07
N ASP A 151 3.67 9.11 -4.72
CA ASP A 151 4.03 7.84 -5.33
C ASP A 151 3.51 6.68 -4.48
N LEU A 152 2.87 5.72 -5.13
CA LEU A 152 2.24 4.56 -4.51
C LEU A 152 2.73 3.27 -5.15
N LEU A 153 3.09 2.31 -4.31
CA LEU A 153 3.36 0.94 -4.68
C LEU A 153 2.16 0.06 -4.34
N VAL A 154 1.69 -0.73 -5.29
CA VAL A 154 0.68 -1.76 -5.09
C VAL A 154 1.37 -3.12 -5.08
N MET A 155 1.10 -3.94 -4.07
CA MET A 155 1.65 -5.30 -3.96
C MET A 155 0.61 -6.30 -3.46
N GLU A 156 0.89 -7.59 -3.67
CA GLU A 156 0.10 -8.67 -3.07
C GLU A 156 0.10 -8.59 -1.54
N ASN A 157 -1.03 -8.89 -0.93
CA ASN A 157 -1.07 -9.16 0.50
C ASN A 157 -0.64 -10.61 0.76
N LEU A 158 0.54 -10.80 1.37
CA LEU A 158 1.07 -12.13 1.71
C LEU A 158 0.10 -12.98 2.55
N PHE A 159 -0.73 -12.32 3.35
CA PHE A 159 -1.67 -12.96 4.28
C PHE A 159 -3.07 -13.17 3.69
N TYR A 160 -3.27 -12.86 2.41
CA TYR A 160 -4.58 -13.02 1.76
C TYR A 160 -5.09 -14.47 1.87
N ASN A 161 -6.33 -14.60 2.33
CA ASN A 161 -7.02 -15.89 2.50
C ASN A 161 -6.25 -16.89 3.38
N ARG A 162 -5.53 -16.40 4.40
CA ARG A 162 -4.82 -17.21 5.40
C ARG A 162 -5.33 -16.89 6.80
N LYS A 163 -5.47 -17.92 7.64
CA LYS A 163 -5.65 -17.78 9.09
C LYS A 163 -4.28 -17.89 9.72
N LEU A 164 -3.84 -16.87 10.44
CA LEU A 164 -2.53 -16.80 11.05
C LEU A 164 -2.67 -16.83 12.57
N SER A 165 -2.03 -17.79 13.21
CA SER A 165 -1.94 -17.84 14.66
C SER A 165 -0.91 -16.85 15.19
N GLN A 166 0.18 -16.63 14.45
CA GLN A 166 1.26 -15.72 14.82
C GLN A 166 1.86 -15.07 13.58
N LYS A 167 2.39 -13.85 13.73
CA LYS A 167 3.09 -13.10 12.69
C LYS A 167 4.46 -12.71 13.18
N PHE A 168 5.46 -12.82 12.30
CA PHE A 168 6.83 -12.45 12.60
C PHE A 168 7.38 -11.49 11.55
N ASP A 169 8.10 -10.45 11.98
CA ASP A 169 9.07 -9.72 11.16
C ASP A 169 10.45 -10.21 11.61
N LEU A 170 11.19 -10.87 10.72
CA LEU A 170 12.50 -11.44 10.98
C LEU A 170 13.55 -10.76 10.11
N LYS A 171 14.66 -10.34 10.72
CA LYS A 171 15.77 -9.64 10.04
C LYS A 171 17.12 -10.30 10.27
N GLY A 172 17.18 -11.37 11.08
CA GLY A 172 18.41 -12.08 11.42
C GLY A 172 19.36 -11.28 12.32
N SER A 173 18.89 -10.18 12.92
CA SER A 173 19.68 -9.39 13.87
C SER A 173 19.05 -9.46 15.26
N MET A 174 19.86 -9.26 16.30
CA MET A 174 19.39 -9.37 17.70
C MET A 174 19.03 -8.02 18.32
N ARG A 175 19.54 -6.90 17.80
CA ARG A 175 19.38 -5.59 18.45
C ARG A 175 18.01 -4.97 18.12
N ASN A 176 17.26 -4.57 19.15
CA ASN A 176 15.91 -3.99 19.02
C ASN A 176 14.92 -4.93 18.32
N ARG A 177 15.01 -6.24 18.59
CA ARG A 177 14.18 -7.28 17.97
C ARG A 177 13.39 -8.09 18.99
N LEU A 178 12.98 -7.45 20.09
CA LEU A 178 12.04 -7.98 21.07
C LEU A 178 10.82 -7.08 21.19
N VAL A 179 9.63 -7.66 21.04
CA VAL A 179 8.36 -7.00 21.36
C VAL A 179 7.85 -7.48 22.71
N ASN A 180 7.46 -6.54 23.57
CA ASN A 180 6.78 -6.87 24.81
C ASN A 180 5.34 -7.34 24.52
N THR A 181 5.04 -8.55 24.95
CA THR A 181 3.75 -9.23 24.80
C THR A 181 2.80 -9.01 25.99
N ALA A 182 3.31 -8.49 27.12
CA ALA A 182 2.50 -8.28 28.32
C ALA A 182 1.38 -7.25 28.07
N GLY A 183 0.14 -7.62 28.39
CA GLY A 183 -1.03 -6.76 28.31
C GLY A 183 -1.61 -6.56 26.90
N LYS A 184 -1.14 -7.30 25.89
CA LYS A 184 -1.71 -7.24 24.53
C LYS A 184 -2.74 -8.35 24.33
N HIS A 185 -4.00 -7.97 24.11
CA HIS A 185 -5.14 -8.90 24.06
C HIS A 185 -5.49 -9.41 22.66
N SER A 186 -4.94 -8.85 21.58
CA SER A 186 -5.17 -9.36 20.21
C SER A 186 -3.89 -9.96 19.61
N GLU A 187 -3.79 -11.29 19.67
CA GLU A 187 -2.73 -12.05 18.96
C GLU A 187 -2.76 -11.80 17.45
N GLU A 188 -3.94 -11.52 16.89
CA GLU A 188 -4.16 -11.30 15.46
C GLU A 188 -3.48 -10.03 14.91
N GLU A 189 -3.22 -9.03 15.76
CA GLU A 189 -2.56 -7.80 15.33
C GLU A 189 -1.06 -7.79 15.63
N LEU A 190 -0.64 -8.53 16.66
CA LEU A 190 0.74 -8.50 17.13
C LEU A 190 1.72 -9.06 16.08
N VAL A 191 2.78 -8.31 15.82
CA VAL A 191 3.91 -8.76 15.01
C VAL A 191 5.09 -8.99 15.95
N LEU A 192 5.48 -10.26 16.09
CA LEU A 192 6.62 -10.71 16.87
C LEU A 192 7.91 -10.49 16.10
N LEU A 193 9.04 -10.39 16.79
CA LEU A 193 10.35 -10.14 16.20
C LEU A 193 11.32 -11.29 16.49
N ASP A 194 12.57 -11.16 16.02
CA ASP A 194 13.58 -12.23 16.08
C ASP A 194 13.80 -12.79 17.50
N GLU A 195 13.89 -11.96 18.53
CA GLU A 195 14.07 -12.44 19.90
C GLU A 195 12.81 -13.10 20.48
N ASN A 196 11.62 -12.80 19.95
CA ASN A 196 10.39 -13.49 20.32
C ASN A 196 10.32 -14.90 19.73
N LEU A 197 11.01 -15.16 18.61
CA LEU A 197 11.04 -16.49 17.97
C LEU A 197 12.01 -17.45 18.68
N LEU A 198 13.07 -16.92 19.28
CA LEU A 198 14.12 -17.72 19.92
C LEU A 198 13.80 -18.13 21.36
N LYS A 199 12.74 -17.57 21.94
CA LYS A 199 12.27 -17.86 23.30
C LYS A 199 11.09 -18.82 23.25
#